data_AF-A0A932WP13-F1
#
_entry.id   AF-A0A932WP13-F1
#
_cell.length_a   1.000
_cell.length_b   1.000
_cell.length_c   1.000
_cell.angle_alpha   90.00
_cell.angle_beta   90.00
_cell.angle_gamma   90.00
#
_symmetry.space_group_name_H-M   'P 1'
#
loop_
_entity.id
_entity.type
_entity.pdbx_description
1 polymer ?
#
loop_
_entity_poly.entity_id
_entity_poly.type
_entity_poly.pdbx_seq_one_letter_code
_entity_poly.pdbx_strand_id
1 'polypeptide(L)' 'MARAGTNILDSGDRFPQLTFDTVAHGRLTLPEAFGEGWSVFLAYRGHW' A
#
# COMPACT_ATOMS: atom_id res chain seq x y z
N MET A 1 22.75 -7.06 4.17
CA MET A 1 22.92 -5.70 3.61
C MET A 1 21.54 -5.08 3.42
N ALA A 2 21.12 -4.19 4.33
CA ALA A 2 19.97 -3.32 4.08
C ALA A 2 20.42 -2.20 3.13
N ARG A 3 19.69 -1.93 2.04
CA ARG A 3 20.06 -0.89 1.07
C ARG A 3 19.88 0.50 1.72
N ALA A 4 20.94 1.30 1.72
CA ALA A 4 20.89 2.72 2.06
C ALA A 4 19.83 3.42 1.18
N GLY A 5 18.80 3.99 1.81
CA GLY A 5 17.73 4.73 1.15
C GLY A 5 16.32 4.12 1.19
N THR A 6 16.10 3.00 1.88
CA THR A 6 14.74 2.45 2.03
C THR A 6 14.07 3.10 3.23
N ASN A 7 13.11 4.00 3.00
CA ASN A 7 12.26 4.50 4.08
C ASN A 7 11.31 3.37 4.49
N ILE A 8 11.54 2.79 5.66
CA ILE A 8 10.69 1.73 6.22
C ILE A 8 9.66 2.45 7.08
N LEU A 9 8.38 2.25 6.77
CA LEU A 9 7.29 2.78 7.58
C LEU A 9 7.29 2.12 8.95
N ASP A 10 7.18 2.92 10.00
CA ASP A 10 6.99 2.48 11.38
C ASP A 10 5.55 2.79 11.87
N SER A 11 5.22 2.28 13.05
CA SER A 11 3.93 2.48 13.70
C SER A 11 3.68 3.96 13.97
N GLY A 12 2.55 4.47 13.48
CA GLY A 12 2.18 5.88 13.62
C GLY A 12 2.59 6.76 12.43
N ASP A 13 3.41 6.24 11.51
CA ASP A 13 3.69 6.94 10.27
C ASP A 13 2.43 7.07 9.41
N ARG A 14 2.33 8.19 8.69
CA ARG A 14 1.27 8.38 7.71
C ARG A 14 1.44 7.35 6.60
N PHE A 15 0.37 6.59 6.34
CA PHE A 15 0.34 5.69 5.19
C PHE A 15 0.53 6.48 3.89
N PRO A 16 1.44 6.07 3.00
CA PRO A 16 1.73 6.80 1.76
C PRO A 16 0.55 6.74 0.80
N GLN A 17 0.45 7.74 -0.08
CA GLN A 17 -0.51 7.66 -1.18
C GLN A 17 0.00 6.67 -2.23
N LEU A 18 -0.77 5.62 -2.50
CA LEU A 18 -0.41 4.56 -3.45
C LEU A 18 -1.49 4.47 -4.52
N THR A 19 -1.10 4.27 -5.78
CA THR A 19 -2.05 4.08 -6.88
C THR A 19 -1.70 2.82 -7.65
N PHE A 20 -2.70 1.99 -7.92
CA PHE A 20 -2.56 0.70 -8.59
C PHE A 20 -3.54 0.57 -9.75
N ASP A 21 -3.10 -0.10 -10.80
CA ASP A 21 -4.00 -0.62 -11.83
C ASP A 21 -4.45 -2.03 -11.42
N THR A 22 -5.75 -2.29 -11.47
CA THR A 22 -6.32 -3.59 -11.09
C THR A 22 -6.32 -4.54 -12.29
N VAL A 23 -6.41 -5.84 -12.02
CA VAL A 23 -6.56 -6.87 -13.07
C VAL A 23 -7.82 -6.68 -13.91
N ALA A 24 -8.84 -5.99 -13.37
CA ALA A 24 -10.06 -5.62 -14.08
C ALA A 24 -9.92 -4.27 -14.83
N HIS A 25 -8.69 -3.78 -15.02
CA HIS A 25 -8.38 -2.49 -15.66
C HIS A 25 -8.97 -1.26 -14.96
N GLY A 26 -9.33 -1.38 -13.68
CA GLY A 26 -9.71 -0.27 -12.83
C GLY A 26 -8.49 0.40 -12.20
N ARG A 27 -8.70 1.56 -11.58
CA ARG A 27 -7.67 2.27 -10.81
C ARG A 27 -8.07 2.33 -9.33
N LEU A 28 -7.13 1.98 -8.46
CA LEU A 28 -7.30 2.00 -7.01
C LEU A 28 -6.30 2.97 -6.40
N THR A 29 -6.76 3.91 -5.56
CA THR A 29 -5.89 4.82 -4.81
C THR A 29 -6.07 4.58 -3.31
N LEU A 30 -4.97 4.35 -2.60
CA LEU A 30 -4.93 4.22 -1.14
C LEU A 30 -4.25 5.47 -0.56
N PRO A 31 -4.69 5.94 0.63
CA PRO A 31 -5.69 5.33 1.50
C PRO A 31 -7.15 5.66 1.15
N GLU A 32 -7.45 6.38 0.07
CA GLU A 32 -8.80 6.85 -0.26
C GLU A 32 -9.82 5.72 -0.47
N ALA A 33 -9.37 4.57 -0.96
CA ALA A 33 -10.21 3.38 -1.10
C ALA A 33 -10.32 2.54 0.17
N PHE A 34 -9.62 2.90 1.26
CA PHE A 34 -9.98 2.41 2.58
C PHE A 34 -11.30 3.05 2.98
N GLY A 35 -12.30 2.22 3.32
CA GLY A 35 -13.59 2.70 3.80
C GLY A 35 -13.49 3.39 5.15
N GLU A 36 -14.63 3.71 5.75
CA GLU A 36 -14.65 4.26 7.11
C GLU A 36 -14.14 3.23 8.14
N GLY A 37 -13.24 3.66 9.01
CA GLY A 37 -12.70 2.84 10.11
C GLY A 37 -11.32 2.25 9.85
N TRP A 38 -11.02 1.15 10.52
CA TRP A 38 -9.72 0.48 10.43
C TRP A 38 -9.62 -0.37 9.18
N SER A 39 -8.50 -0.26 8.47
CA SER A 39 -8.21 -1.01 7.25
C SER A 39 -6.89 -1.76 7.35
N VAL A 40 -6.78 -2.88 6.64
CA VAL A 40 -5.59 -3.72 6.58
C VAL A 40 -5.14 -3.84 5.13
N PHE A 41 -3.86 -3.58 4.87
CA PHE A 41 -3.23 -3.75 3.56
C PHE A 41 -2.19 -4.88 3.62
N LEU A 42 -2.33 -5.87 2.74
CA LEU A 42 -1.46 -7.03 2.67
C LEU A 42 -0.70 -7.00 1.34
N ALA A 43 0.63 -6.89 1.42
CA ALA A 43 1.51 -6.94 0.25
C ALA A 43 2.15 -8.32 0.12
N TYR A 44 1.95 -8.97 -1.04
CA TYR A 44 2.57 -10.24 -1.38
C TYR A 44 3.56 -10.04 -2.52
N ARG A 45 4.67 -10.81 -2.50
CA ARG A 45 5.72 -10.71 -3.52
C ARG A 45 5.27 -11.19 -4.91
N GLY A 46 4.23 -12.01 -4.98
CA GLY A 46 3.69 -12.52 -6.22
C GLY A 46 2.27 -13.05 -6.02
N HIS A 47 1.54 -13.09 -7.12
CA HIS A 47 0.28 -13.79 -7.26
C HIS A 47 0.48 -14.87 -8.34
N TRP A 48 -0.38 -15.88 -8.33
CA TRP A 48 -0.28 -17.09 -9.15
C TRP A 48 -1.18 -16.96 -10.38
#